data_AF-A0A820IC67-F1
#
_entry.id   AF-A0A820IC67-F1
#
_cell.length_a   1.000
_cell.length_b   1.000
_cell.length_c   1.000
_cell.angle_alpha   90.00
_cell.angle_beta   90.00
_cell.angle_gamma   90.00
#
_symmetry.space_group_name_H-M   'P 1'
#
loop_
_entity.id
_entity.type
_entity.pdbx_description
1 polymer ?
#
loop_
_entity_poly.entity_id
_entity_poly.type
_entity_poly.pdbx_seq_one_letter_code
_entity_poly.pdbx_strand_id
1 'polypeptide(L)'
;PLKPTPTCTLMKDYYTWFAKMKMKVGNTIGWGVFYDDNCEDDKAEQLCLVYVMFNKLIVDVLFVLQPEGGFVPIVLLQPYATKVSIERKNILTNDEITKLQGFYKQMLSPAIDIYQKDKVDRGKNKNMALFFFF
;
A
#
# COMPACT_ATOMS: atom_id res chain seq x y z
N PRO A 1 -8.30 1.04 -22.28
CA PRO A 1 -7.69 -0.30 -22.45
C PRO A 1 -7.13 -0.72 -21.09
N LEU A 2 -7.32 -1.98 -20.69
CA LEU A 2 -6.82 -2.47 -19.40
C LEU A 2 -5.29 -2.29 -19.36
N LYS A 3 -4.79 -1.59 -18.32
CA LYS A 3 -3.36 -1.35 -18.12
C LYS A 3 -2.59 -2.68 -18.20
N PRO A 4 -1.40 -2.72 -18.82
CA PRO A 4 -0.60 -3.91 -18.82
C PRO A 4 -0.35 -4.33 -17.37
N THR A 5 -0.45 -5.64 -17.14
CA THR A 5 -0.15 -6.30 -15.86
C THR A 5 1.07 -5.65 -15.23
N PRO A 6 1.02 -5.29 -13.93
CA PRO A 6 2.11 -4.57 -13.30
C PRO A 6 3.45 -5.24 -13.60
N THR A 7 4.36 -4.51 -14.27
CA THR A 7 5.71 -4.98 -14.67
C THR A 7 6.64 -5.20 -13.47
N CYS A 8 6.10 -5.09 -12.25
CA CYS A 8 6.75 -5.39 -10.98
C CYS A 8 5.69 -6.02 -10.08
N THR A 9 6.03 -7.11 -9.40
CA THR A 9 5.08 -7.82 -8.51
C THR A 9 4.61 -6.96 -7.32
N LEU A 10 5.37 -5.90 -7.00
CA LEU A 10 5.08 -4.91 -5.97
C LEU A 10 4.21 -3.75 -6.47
N MET A 11 4.04 -3.58 -7.79
CA MET A 11 3.01 -2.68 -8.31
C MET A 11 1.66 -3.38 -8.19
N LYS A 12 0.73 -2.76 -7.46
CA LYS A 12 -0.62 -3.27 -7.24
C LYS A 12 -1.62 -2.21 -7.71
N ASP A 13 -2.58 -2.63 -8.53
CA ASP A 13 -3.68 -1.75 -8.93
C ASP A 13 -4.62 -1.45 -7.75
N TYR A 14 -4.75 -2.43 -6.84
CA TYR A 14 -5.50 -2.30 -5.60
C TYR A 14 -4.98 -3.29 -4.56
N TYR A 15 -5.18 -2.97 -3.28
CA TYR A 15 -4.99 -3.89 -2.17
C TYR A 15 -6.32 -3.99 -1.41
N THR A 16 -6.86 -5.20 -1.37
CA THR A 16 -8.13 -5.49 -0.70
C THR A 16 -7.87 -6.36 0.51
N TRP A 17 -8.41 -5.93 1.65
CA TRP A 17 -8.42 -6.74 2.86
C TRP A 17 -9.84 -7.18 3.17
N PHE A 18 -10.00 -8.49 3.35
CA PHE A 18 -11.26 -9.09 3.75
C PHE A 18 -11.17 -9.44 5.23
N ALA A 19 -12.10 -8.93 6.03
CA ALA A 19 -12.20 -9.28 7.43
C ALA A 19 -12.43 -10.79 7.56
N LYS A 20 -11.45 -11.50 8.12
CA LYS A 20 -11.56 -12.94 8.43
C LYS A 20 -12.41 -13.22 9.67
N MET A 21 -13.06 -12.19 10.22
CA MET A 21 -13.82 -12.25 11.46
C MET A 21 -15.14 -11.50 11.35
N LYS A 22 -16.10 -11.83 12.21
CA LYS A 22 -17.41 -11.18 12.24
C LYS A 22 -17.29 -9.75 12.77
N MET A 23 -17.59 -8.80 11.90
CA MET A 23 -17.65 -7.38 12.23
C MET A 23 -18.84 -7.06 13.15
N LYS A 24 -18.63 -6.19 14.14
CA LYS A 24 -19.68 -5.67 15.02
C LYS A 24 -19.61 -4.15 15.09
N VAL A 25 -20.73 -3.52 15.44
CA VAL A 25 -20.77 -2.07 15.74
C VAL A 25 -19.74 -1.73 16.81
N GLY A 26 -19.00 -0.64 16.59
CA GLY A 26 -17.89 -0.21 17.44
C GLY A 26 -16.53 -0.78 17.06
N ASN A 27 -16.45 -1.74 16.14
CA ASN A 27 -15.16 -2.11 15.56
C ASN A 27 -14.66 -1.03 14.61
N THR A 28 -13.35 -0.82 14.62
CA THR A 28 -12.66 0.14 13.75
C THR A 28 -11.72 -0.60 12.82
N ILE A 29 -11.76 -0.25 11.54
CA ILE A 29 -10.81 -0.71 10.53
C ILE A 29 -10.05 0.51 10.05
N GLY A 30 -8.72 0.42 10.01
CA GLY A 30 -7.86 1.48 9.54
C GLY A 30 -7.02 1.01 8.35
N TRP A 31 -6.72 1.94 7.47
CA TRP A 31 -5.73 1.77 6.41
C TRP A 31 -4.69 2.86 6.58
N GLY A 32 -3.42 2.49 6.47
CA GLY A 32 -2.32 3.44 6.53
C GLY A 32 -1.29 3.15 5.46
N VAL A 33 -0.61 4.21 5.07
CA VAL A 33 0.55 4.17 4.18
C VAL A 33 1.70 4.81 4.95
N PHE A 34 2.79 4.09 5.07
CA PHE A 34 4.02 4.53 5.70
C PHE A 34 5.11 4.62 4.63
N TYR A 35 5.62 5.83 4.43
CA TYR A 35 6.65 6.16 3.44
C TYR A 35 8.04 6.06 4.06
N ASP A 36 9.06 5.92 3.23
CA ASP A 36 10.44 6.05 3.69
C ASP A 36 10.75 7.52 3.98
N ASP A 37 11.26 7.80 5.18
CA ASP A 37 11.66 9.15 5.57
C ASP A 37 12.89 9.65 4.76
N ASN A 38 13.58 8.76 4.04
CA ASN A 38 14.78 9.06 3.25
C ASN A 38 14.50 9.32 1.75
N CYS A 39 13.24 9.35 1.31
CA CYS A 39 12.92 9.65 -0.08
C CYS A 39 13.02 11.16 -0.33
N GLU A 40 13.86 11.56 -1.29
CA GLU A 40 14.09 12.98 -1.61
C GLU A 40 12.88 13.69 -2.25
N ASP A 41 11.95 12.93 -2.84
CA ASP A 41 10.75 13.42 -3.51
C ASP A 41 9.53 12.57 -3.13
N ASP A 42 8.53 13.18 -2.51
CA ASP A 42 7.28 12.52 -2.07
C ASP A 42 6.42 12.03 -3.23
N LYS A 43 6.72 12.46 -4.46
CA LYS A 43 6.08 12.01 -5.69
C LYS A 43 6.89 10.98 -6.47
N ALA A 44 8.12 10.67 -6.03
CA ALA A 44 8.93 9.66 -6.69
C ALA A 44 8.39 8.24 -6.47
N GLU A 45 8.66 7.37 -7.44
CA GLU A 45 8.42 5.93 -7.33
C GLU A 45 9.28 5.36 -6.18
N GLN A 46 8.64 5.07 -5.04
CA GLN A 46 9.29 4.53 -3.85
C GLN A 46 8.54 3.32 -3.29
N LEU A 47 9.23 2.50 -2.49
CA LEU A 47 8.57 1.45 -1.73
C LEU A 47 7.81 2.06 -0.56
N CYS A 48 6.54 1.73 -0.44
CA CYS A 48 5.68 2.13 0.66
C CYS A 48 5.20 0.90 1.41
N LEU A 49 5.12 1.02 2.73
CA LEU A 49 4.48 0.03 3.56
C LEU A 49 2.99 0.41 3.71
N VAL A 50 2.11 -0.37 3.12
CA VAL A 50 0.67 -0.28 3.34
C VAL A 50 0.29 -1.25 4.45
N TYR A 51 -0.50 -0.79 5.41
CA TYR A 51 -0.91 -1.62 6.53
C TYR A 51 -2.38 -1.48 6.85
N VAL A 52 -2.95 -2.57 7.35
CA VAL A 52 -4.34 -2.65 7.80
C VAL A 52 -4.37 -2.75 9.31
N MET A 53 -5.24 -1.96 9.91
CA MET A 53 -5.50 -2.00 11.35
C MET A 53 -6.90 -2.51 11.62
N PHE A 54 -7.03 -3.27 12.72
CA PHE A 54 -8.31 -3.63 13.32
C PHE A 54 -8.27 -3.30 14.81
N ASN A 55 -9.21 -2.47 15.28
CA ASN A 55 -9.26 -2.00 16.66
C ASN A 55 -7.89 -1.49 17.18
N LYS A 56 -7.23 -0.65 16.39
CA LYS A 56 -5.91 -0.04 16.67
C LYS A 56 -4.72 -1.02 16.69
N LEU A 57 -4.91 -2.26 16.27
CA LEU A 57 -3.83 -3.24 16.10
C LEU A 57 -3.55 -3.45 14.62
N ILE A 58 -2.27 -3.44 14.22
CA ILE A 58 -1.86 -3.80 12.87
C ILE A 58 -2.11 -5.30 12.69
N VAL A 59 -2.92 -5.67 11.70
CA VAL A 59 -3.31 -7.06 11.42
C VAL A 59 -2.81 -7.56 10.08
N ASP A 60 -2.41 -6.65 9.19
CA ASP A 60 -1.84 -7.01 7.89
C ASP A 60 -0.91 -5.91 7.41
N VAL A 61 0.13 -6.28 6.66
CA VAL A 61 1.14 -5.38 6.10
C VAL A 61 1.57 -5.86 4.72
N LEU A 62 1.78 -4.91 3.81
CA LEU A 62 2.20 -5.18 2.45
C LEU A 62 3.14 -4.08 1.96
N PHE A 63 4.26 -4.47 1.37
CA PHE A 63 5.09 -3.55 0.60
C PHE A 63 4.54 -3.42 -0.82
N VAL A 64 4.35 -2.18 -1.24
CA VAL A 64 3.95 -1.84 -2.61
C VAL A 64 4.82 -0.72 -3.14
N LEU A 65 4.91 -0.62 -4.45
CA LEU A 65 5.51 0.53 -5.09
C LEU A 65 4.47 1.66 -5.16
N GLN A 66 4.87 2.89 -4.81
CA GLN A 66 4.00 4.07 -4.92
C GLN A 66 3.53 4.22 -6.38
N PRO A 67 2.21 4.16 -6.64
CA PRO A 67 1.71 4.44 -7.97
C PRO A 67 1.77 5.94 -8.26
N GLU A 68 1.86 6.29 -9.54
CA GLU A 68 1.71 7.66 -9.98
C GLU A 68 0.34 8.22 -9.54
N GLY A 69 0.34 9.36 -8.84
CA GLY A 69 -0.87 9.96 -8.25
C GLY A 69 -1.22 9.48 -6.84
N GLY A 70 -0.48 8.50 -6.28
CA GLY A 70 -0.64 8.05 -4.90
C GLY A 70 -1.85 7.13 -4.67
N PHE A 71 -2.23 7.00 -3.39
CA PHE A 71 -3.28 6.05 -2.96
C PHE A 71 -4.62 6.74 -2.70
N VAL A 72 -5.70 6.11 -3.14
CA VAL A 72 -7.07 6.57 -2.88
C VAL A 72 -7.83 5.50 -2.08
N PRO A 73 -8.36 5.81 -0.89
CA PRO A 73 -9.15 4.85 -0.14
C PRO A 73 -10.51 4.66 -0.80
N ILE A 74 -10.85 3.40 -1.10
CA ILE A 74 -12.17 3.02 -1.63
C ILE A 74 -12.86 2.13 -0.59
N VAL A 75 -14.10 2.47 -0.24
CA VAL A 75 -14.92 1.69 0.68
C VAL A 75 -16.13 1.16 -0.08
N LEU A 76 -16.25 -0.17 -0.14
CA LEU A 76 -17.40 -0.86 -0.70
C LEU A 76 -18.25 -1.41 0.44
N LEU A 77 -19.47 -0.91 0.58
CA LEU A 77 -20.41 -1.42 1.56
C LEU A 77 -21.07 -2.71 1.07
N GLN A 78 -21.12 -3.71 1.94
CA GLN A 78 -21.90 -4.91 1.71
C GLN A 78 -23.40 -4.58 1.76
N PRO A 79 -24.28 -5.33 1.08
CA PRO A 79 -25.72 -5.01 1.00
C PRO A 79 -26.43 -4.85 2.35
N TYR A 80 -25.93 -5.50 3.40
CA TYR A 80 -26.45 -5.44 4.77
C TYR A 80 -25.84 -4.33 5.64
N ALA A 81 -24.86 -3.58 5.11
CA ALA A 81 -24.24 -2.45 5.80
C ALA A 81 -24.93 -1.14 5.41
N THR A 82 -25.42 -0.40 6.40
CA THR A 82 -26.24 0.81 6.15
C THR A 82 -25.42 2.10 6.18
N LYS A 83 -24.32 2.15 6.95
CA LYS A 83 -23.53 3.36 7.16
C LYS A 83 -22.09 3.02 7.52
N VAL A 84 -21.16 3.82 7.02
CA VAL A 84 -19.76 3.88 7.46
C VAL A 84 -19.39 5.33 7.74
N SER A 85 -18.58 5.56 8.79
CA SER A 85 -17.93 6.84 9.04
C SER A 85 -16.47 6.69 8.65
N ILE A 86 -15.94 7.62 7.85
CA ILE A 86 -14.54 7.64 7.46
C ILE A 86 -13.89 8.82 8.18
N GLU A 87 -12.92 8.51 9.03
CA GLU A 87 -12.12 9.51 9.75
C GLU A 87 -10.69 9.48 9.23
N ARG A 88 -10.17 10.65 8.87
CA ARG A 88 -8.77 10.78 8.45
C ARG A 88 -7.92 11.21 9.64
N LYS A 89 -6.98 10.35 10.05
CA LYS A 89 -5.95 10.69 11.06
C LYS A 89 -4.66 11.03 10.34
N ASN A 90 -4.28 12.31 10.37
CA ASN A 90 -3.06 12.80 9.71
C ASN A 90 -1.82 12.78 10.61
N ILE A 91 -2.00 12.56 11.92
CA ILE A 91 -0.91 12.64 12.90
C ILE A 91 -0.89 11.33 13.69
N LEU A 92 0.17 10.56 13.51
CA LEU A 92 0.49 9.40 14.32
C LEU A 92 1.25 9.84 15.58
N THR A 93 1.11 9.09 16.67
CA THR A 93 1.95 9.30 17.85
C THR A 93 3.37 8.79 17.60
N ASN A 94 4.35 9.30 18.36
CA ASN A 94 5.74 8.84 18.24
C ASN A 94 5.89 7.33 18.47
N ASP A 95 5.08 6.76 19.36
CA ASP A 95 5.06 5.31 19.62
C ASP A 95 4.54 4.52 18.42
N GLU A 96 3.51 5.04 17.72
CA GLU A 96 2.97 4.44 16.49
C GLU A 96 4.03 4.49 15.38
N ILE A 97 4.71 5.63 15.22
CA ILE A 97 5.79 5.82 14.23
C ILE A 97 6.93 4.83 14.49
N THR A 98 7.39 4.73 15.74
CA THR A 98 8.51 3.85 16.11
C THR A 98 8.20 2.38 15.80
N LYS A 99 6.97 1.94 16.09
CA LYS A 99 6.51 0.58 15.75
C LYS A 99 6.48 0.36 14.24
N LEU A 100 5.93 1.31 13.48
CA LEU A 100 5.85 1.21 12.02
C LEU A 100 7.24 1.21 11.37
N GLN A 101 8.18 2.03 11.85
CA GLN A 101 9.58 2.00 11.40
C GLN A 101 10.24 0.64 11.68
N GLY A 102 9.94 0.03 12.82
CA GLY A 102 10.39 -1.33 13.14
C GLY A 102 9.86 -2.37 12.13
N PHE A 103 8.54 -2.35 11.86
CA PHE A 103 7.94 -3.21 10.85
C PHE A 103 8.49 -2.96 9.45
N TYR A 104 8.64 -1.69 9.07
CA TYR A 104 9.21 -1.27 7.81
C TYR A 104 10.58 -1.90 7.62
N LYS A 105 11.52 -1.69 8.55
CA LYS A 105 12.88 -2.25 8.47
C LYS A 105 12.91 -3.77 8.41
N GLN A 106 12.07 -4.45 9.19
CA GLN A 106 12.00 -5.91 9.20
C GLN A 106 11.52 -6.48 7.86
N MET A 107 10.52 -5.84 7.27
CA MET A 107 9.84 -6.33 6.06
C MET A 107 10.45 -5.75 4.77
N LEU A 108 11.34 -4.75 4.88
CA LEU A 108 11.98 -4.07 3.76
C LEU A 108 12.98 -4.96 3.02
N SER A 109 13.77 -5.78 3.74
CA SER A 109 14.85 -6.57 3.13
C SER A 109 14.34 -7.51 2.00
N PRO A 110 13.29 -8.33 2.21
CA PRO A 110 12.70 -9.12 1.13
C PRO A 110 12.10 -8.27 -0.01
N ALA A 111 11.54 -7.10 0.30
CA ALA A 111 10.92 -6.23 -0.69
C ALA A 111 11.95 -5.52 -1.58
N ILE A 112 13.10 -5.13 -1.01
CA ILE A 112 14.21 -4.53 -1.74
C ILE A 112 14.78 -5.50 -2.77
N ASP A 113 14.96 -6.77 -2.42
CA ASP A 113 15.50 -7.78 -3.34
C ASP A 113 14.61 -7.95 -4.57
N ILE A 114 13.29 -7.99 -4.37
CA ILE A 114 12.29 -8.05 -5.44
C ILE A 114 12.35 -6.77 -6.29
N TYR A 115 12.37 -5.60 -5.65
CA TYR A 115 12.42 -4.31 -6.35
C TYR A 115 13.68 -4.15 -7.20
N GLN A 116 14.85 -4.52 -6.68
CA GLN A 116 16.11 -4.45 -7.41
C GLN A 116 16.13 -5.38 -8.61
N LYS A 117 15.62 -6.61 -8.44
CA LYS A 117 15.49 -7.57 -9.55
C LYS A 117 14.59 -7.04 -10.66
N ASP A 118 13.41 -6.53 -10.30
CA ASP A 118 12.45 -5.97 -11.25
C ASP A 118 13.02 -4.73 -11.98
N LYS A 119 13.80 -3.88 -11.28
CA LYS A 119 14.49 -2.72 -11.87
C LYS A 119 15.53 -3.13 -12.92
N VAL A 120 16.30 -4.19 -12.64
CA VAL A 120 17.31 -4.72 -13.59
C VAL A 120 16.64 -5.30 -14.84
N ASP A 121 15.53 -6.03 -14.68
CA ASP A 121 14.80 -6.64 -15.81
C ASP A 121 14.11 -5.59 -16.69
N ARG A 122 13.54 -4.53 -16.09
CA ARG A 122 13.04 -3.36 -16.84
C ARG A 122 14.15 -2.65 -17.63
N GLY A 123 15.36 -2.55 -17.06
CA GLY A 123 16.51 -1.97 -17.73
C GLY A 123 16.94 -2.72 -18.99
N LYS A 124 16.76 -4.05 -19.01
CA LYS A 124 17.08 -4.91 -20.17
C LYS A 124 16.00 -4.90 -21.26
N ASN A 125 14.74 -4.71 -20.88
CA ASN A 125 13.58 -4.74 -21.81
C ASN A 125 13.23 -3.38 -22.46
N LYS A 126 14.05 -2.34 -22.29
CA LYS A 126 13.80 -0.99 -22.86
C LYS A 126 13.69 -0.93 -24.41
N ASN A 127 13.94 -2.03 -25.13
CA ASN A 127 13.84 -2.08 -26.60
C ASN A 127 12.43 -2.41 -27.14
N MET A 128 11.43 -2.66 -26.30
CA MET A 128 10.04 -2.80 -26.76
C MET A 128 9.08 -2.19 -25.74
N ALA A 129 8.60 -0.98 -26.01
CA ALA A 129 7.39 -0.48 -25.39
C ALA A 129 6.57 0.32 -26.41
N LEU A 130 5.50 -0.30 -26.88
CA LEU A 130 4.43 0.33 -27.65
C LEU A 130 3.42 0.89 -26.65
N PHE A 131 3.22 2.20 -26.62
CA PHE A 131 2.31 2.86 -25.69
C PHE A 131 0.98 3.20 -26.37
N PHE A 132 -0.13 2.80 -25.75
CA PHE A 132 -1.46 3.37 -26.04
C PHE A 132 -2.13 3.75 -24.73
N PHE A 133 -2.54 5.00 -24.63
CA PHE A 133 -3.30 5.56 -23.51
C PHE A 133 -4.80 5.55 -23.85
N PHE A 134 -5.63 5.06 -22.93
CA PHE A 134 -6.91 5.72 -22.62
C PHE A 134 -7.10 5.67 -21.11
#